data_AF-A0A495MK30-F1
#
_entry.id   AF-A0A495MK30-F1
#
_cell.length_a   1.000
_cell.length_b   1.000
_cell.length_c   1.000
_cell.angle_alpha   90.00
_cell.angle_beta   90.00
_cell.angle_gamma   90.00
#
_symmetry.space_group_name_H-M   'P 1'
#
loop_
_entity.id
_entity.type
_entity.pdbx_description
1 polymer ?
#
loop_
_entity_poly.entity_id
_entity_poly.type
_entity_poly.pdbx_seq_one_letter_code
_entity_poly.pdbx_strand_id
1 'polypeptide(L)'
;MKSKSLFIGLFGLSVLFANAQNVQSNSLLTSGGLNAGSGGAGQNTYYGYEAGMTNTLGNHNTFIGNFSGKYNANWGNTFLGSYAGQSNSSGFANTFVGIAAGDETNGHSNTYVGAYSGYLNNDTHSTFLGLESGNNSSGGYNVYVGAGAGEGAIGEGNVFLGIRSGFSQTIDGAFIVENYNYSQPNPLIKGEFATGKVGINVTDFPSTAGSVDVSGYKFFVKGGLLAEEIRVATTWADYVFEESYKLPSLKEVEQHIAEKGHLMNVPSAKQVEQDGISVGEMAKIQQEKIEELTLYIIEQNKINEKQAEELKELREMVQSLAAKK
;
A
#
# COMPACT_ATOMS: atom_id res chain seq x y z
N MET A 1 50.29 -56.74 41.68
CA MET A 1 51.04 -57.83 41.03
C MET A 1 50.04 -58.76 40.34
N LYS A 2 50.24 -58.97 39.03
CA LYS A 2 49.65 -59.99 38.13
C LYS A 2 48.20 -59.80 37.63
N SER A 3 48.13 -59.57 36.31
CA SER A 3 46.98 -59.69 35.41
C SER A 3 46.46 -61.12 35.32
N LYS A 4 45.19 -61.27 34.89
CA LYS A 4 44.77 -62.36 34.01
C LYS A 4 43.69 -61.85 33.05
N SER A 5 44.08 -61.67 31.80
CA SER A 5 43.15 -61.62 30.66
C SER A 5 42.68 -63.06 30.37
N LEU A 6 41.44 -63.26 29.94
CA LEU A 6 41.04 -64.49 29.24
C LEU A 6 40.04 -64.20 28.12
N PHE A 7 40.27 -64.94 27.04
CA PHE A 7 39.82 -64.80 25.65
C PHE A 7 38.30 -64.88 25.41
N ILE A 8 37.87 -64.12 24.39
CA ILE A 8 36.54 -64.17 23.77
C ILE A 8 36.43 -65.41 22.88
N GLY A 9 35.43 -66.25 23.14
CA GLY A 9 34.95 -67.26 22.21
C GLY A 9 33.84 -66.69 21.33
N LEU A 10 34.08 -66.64 20.02
CA LEU A 10 33.13 -66.21 19.01
C LEU A 10 32.41 -67.43 18.44
N PHE A 11 31.12 -67.64 18.75
CA PHE A 11 30.23 -68.53 17.98
C PHE A 11 28.77 -68.05 18.11
N GLY A 12 28.23 -67.53 17.00
CA GLY A 12 26.86 -67.05 16.86
C GLY A 12 26.81 -65.75 16.07
N LEU A 13 26.76 -65.86 14.74
CA LEU A 13 26.78 -64.74 13.81
C LEU A 13 25.41 -64.02 13.78
N SER A 14 25.12 -63.22 14.80
CA SER A 14 24.19 -62.10 14.69
C SER A 14 24.80 -60.90 15.40
N VAL A 15 25.29 -59.96 14.60
CA VAL A 15 25.70 -58.66 15.13
C VAL A 15 24.41 -57.96 15.58
N LEU A 16 24.19 -57.91 16.89
CA LEU A 16 23.12 -57.13 17.48
C LEU A 16 23.55 -55.65 17.39
N PHE A 17 23.02 -54.90 16.41
CA PHE A 17 23.21 -53.46 16.35
C PHE A 17 22.27 -52.79 17.35
N ALA A 18 22.77 -52.46 18.54
CA ALA A 18 22.10 -51.55 19.44
C ALA A 18 22.52 -50.11 19.09
N ASN A 19 21.71 -49.42 18.27
CA ASN A 19 21.88 -47.98 18.07
C ASN A 19 21.27 -47.23 19.26
N ALA A 20 22.02 -47.17 20.37
CA ALA A 20 21.69 -46.28 21.47
C ALA A 20 22.36 -44.92 21.21
N GLN A 21 21.56 -43.90 20.91
CA GLN A 21 22.05 -42.53 20.75
C GLN A 21 22.17 -41.88 22.15
N ASN A 22 23.34 -42.08 22.77
CA ASN A 22 23.70 -41.44 24.04
C ASN A 22 24.21 -40.03 23.76
N VAL A 23 23.47 -39.00 24.16
CA VAL A 23 23.99 -37.62 24.19
C VAL A 23 24.88 -37.50 25.44
N GLN A 24 26.20 -37.66 25.27
CA GLN A 24 27.15 -37.45 26.38
C GLN A 24 27.20 -35.98 26.80
N SER A 25 27.15 -35.71 28.11
CA SER A 25 27.28 -34.38 28.71
C SER A 25 28.66 -33.69 28.56
N ASN A 26 29.55 -34.17 27.69
CA ASN A 26 30.86 -33.54 27.40
C ASN A 26 31.27 -33.62 25.91
N SER A 27 30.31 -33.80 24.99
CA SER A 27 30.50 -33.77 23.53
C SER A 27 30.00 -32.45 22.92
N LEU A 28 30.79 -31.83 22.04
CA LEU A 28 30.49 -30.59 21.31
C LEU A 28 29.68 -30.80 20.01
N LEU A 29 29.04 -31.96 19.82
CA LEU A 29 28.24 -32.29 18.63
C LEU A 29 26.92 -32.99 19.00
N THR A 30 25.80 -32.29 18.77
CA THR A 30 24.42 -32.79 18.71
C THR A 30 24.06 -33.09 17.25
N SER A 31 23.93 -34.36 16.87
CA SER A 31 23.35 -34.78 15.57
C SER A 31 22.17 -35.73 15.81
N GLY A 32 21.00 -35.45 15.22
CA GLY A 32 19.77 -36.22 15.38
C GLY A 32 19.00 -36.37 14.07
N GLY A 33 19.29 -37.42 13.29
CA GLY A 33 18.62 -37.75 12.02
C GLY A 33 19.49 -38.59 11.10
N LEU A 34 18.92 -39.61 10.45
CA LEU A 34 19.64 -40.42 9.44
C LEU A 34 20.08 -39.51 8.27
N ASN A 35 21.38 -39.53 7.96
CA ASN A 35 22.04 -38.68 6.95
C ASN A 35 21.93 -37.16 7.17
N ALA A 36 21.59 -36.70 8.39
CA ALA A 36 21.61 -35.28 8.70
C ALA A 36 23.05 -34.73 8.67
N GLY A 37 23.31 -33.71 7.85
CA GLY A 37 24.62 -33.07 7.76
C GLY A 37 25.77 -33.92 7.23
N SER A 38 25.50 -34.99 6.47
CA SER A 38 26.49 -35.97 6.02
C SER A 38 27.66 -35.41 5.20
N GLY A 39 27.56 -34.17 4.70
CA GLY A 39 28.60 -33.51 3.90
C GLY A 39 29.28 -32.30 4.55
N GLY A 40 28.90 -31.85 5.74
CA GLY A 40 29.15 -30.47 6.19
C GLY A 40 30.45 -30.22 6.99
N ALA A 41 31.11 -29.10 6.67
CA ALA A 41 32.05 -28.40 7.56
C ALA A 41 31.41 -27.08 8.05
N GLY A 42 31.73 -26.63 9.28
CA GLY A 42 31.26 -25.35 9.83
C GLY A 42 30.24 -25.45 10.99
N GLN A 43 29.81 -24.30 11.52
CA GLN A 43 28.89 -24.16 12.65
C GLN A 43 27.42 -24.29 12.19
N ASN A 44 26.91 -25.50 12.01
CA ASN A 44 25.53 -25.76 11.57
C ASN A 44 24.76 -26.62 12.58
N THR A 45 23.43 -26.48 12.61
CA THR A 45 22.50 -27.29 13.42
C THR A 45 21.53 -28.01 12.49
N TYR A 46 21.59 -29.35 12.41
CA TYR A 46 20.70 -30.13 11.55
C TYR A 46 19.94 -31.20 12.35
N TYR A 47 18.62 -31.28 12.13
CA TYR A 47 17.76 -32.27 12.77
C TYR A 47 16.65 -32.76 11.82
N GLY A 48 16.53 -34.07 11.63
CA GLY A 48 15.57 -34.69 10.70
C GLY A 48 16.22 -35.52 9.60
N TYR A 49 15.44 -36.43 9.00
CA TYR A 49 15.90 -37.30 7.92
C TYR A 49 16.37 -36.47 6.71
N GLU A 50 17.63 -36.68 6.29
CA GLU A 50 18.30 -35.97 5.17
C GLU A 50 18.30 -34.43 5.29
N ALA A 51 18.16 -33.87 6.48
CA ALA A 51 18.32 -32.44 6.70
C ALA A 51 19.75 -32.00 6.39
N GLY A 52 19.92 -31.02 5.50
CA GLY A 52 21.25 -30.52 5.09
C GLY A 52 22.16 -31.55 4.43
N MET A 53 21.62 -32.62 3.84
CA MET A 53 22.38 -33.79 3.37
C MET A 53 23.55 -33.43 2.43
N THR A 54 23.35 -32.50 1.48
CA THR A 54 24.39 -32.13 0.50
C THR A 54 25.10 -30.81 0.83
N ASN A 55 24.90 -30.25 2.02
CA ASN A 55 25.58 -29.02 2.40
C ASN A 55 27.05 -29.29 2.69
N THR A 56 27.94 -28.91 1.76
CA THR A 56 29.38 -29.21 1.82
C THR A 56 30.26 -28.00 2.13
N LEU A 57 29.76 -26.77 1.96
CA LEU A 57 30.53 -25.53 2.10
C LEU A 57 29.84 -24.46 2.97
N GLY A 58 28.55 -24.62 3.29
CA GLY A 58 27.76 -23.62 4.01
C GLY A 58 27.97 -23.65 5.53
N ASN A 59 27.96 -22.48 6.16
CA ASN A 59 28.12 -22.27 7.61
C ASN A 59 26.96 -21.46 8.21
N HIS A 60 26.76 -21.54 9.53
CA HIS A 60 25.71 -20.80 10.27
C HIS A 60 24.28 -21.15 9.85
N ASN A 61 24.03 -22.39 9.45
CA ASN A 61 22.71 -22.86 9.08
C ASN A 61 22.01 -23.59 10.22
N THR A 62 20.69 -23.43 10.33
CA THR A 62 19.84 -24.21 11.26
C THR A 62 18.72 -24.86 10.46
N PHE A 63 18.76 -26.18 10.24
CA PHE A 63 17.73 -26.93 9.52
C PHE A 63 17.06 -27.97 10.42
N ILE A 64 15.74 -27.86 10.59
CA ILE A 64 14.97 -28.75 11.45
C ILE A 64 13.73 -29.22 10.68
N GLY A 65 13.70 -30.48 10.27
CA GLY A 65 12.60 -31.09 9.53
C GLY A 65 13.06 -32.15 8.53
N ASN A 66 12.15 -33.03 8.11
CA ASN A 66 12.41 -34.01 7.05
C ASN A 66 12.77 -33.28 5.75
N PHE A 67 13.93 -33.58 5.16
CA PHE A 67 14.48 -32.93 3.96
C PHE A 67 14.69 -31.41 4.03
N SER A 68 14.67 -30.82 5.22
CA SER A 68 14.90 -29.38 5.38
C SER A 68 16.31 -29.01 4.90
N GLY A 69 16.41 -28.06 3.96
CA GLY A 69 17.67 -27.64 3.36
C GLY A 69 18.48 -28.75 2.68
N LYS A 70 17.84 -29.85 2.24
CA LYS A 70 18.52 -31.05 1.72
C LYS A 70 19.60 -30.73 0.69
N TYR A 71 19.28 -29.85 -0.26
CA TYR A 71 20.16 -29.46 -1.37
C TYR A 71 20.83 -28.09 -1.18
N ASN A 72 20.83 -27.54 0.03
CA ASN A 72 21.44 -26.24 0.30
C ASN A 72 22.96 -26.33 0.44
N ALA A 73 23.68 -25.37 -0.15
CA ALA A 73 25.15 -25.31 -0.12
C ALA A 73 25.71 -23.98 0.43
N ASN A 74 24.86 -23.09 0.94
CA ASN A 74 25.23 -21.71 1.31
C ASN A 74 25.04 -21.45 2.81
N TRP A 75 25.22 -20.20 3.23
CA TRP A 75 25.38 -19.83 4.63
C TRP A 75 24.21 -19.01 5.19
N GLY A 76 24.08 -19.02 6.52
CA GLY A 76 23.17 -18.14 7.25
C GLY A 76 21.68 -18.43 7.06
N ASN A 77 21.30 -19.66 6.71
CA ASN A 77 19.91 -20.03 6.48
C ASN A 77 19.28 -20.70 7.72
N THR A 78 18.08 -20.28 8.11
CA THR A 78 17.27 -20.92 9.17
C THR A 78 16.02 -21.53 8.57
N PHE A 79 15.96 -22.85 8.48
CA PHE A 79 14.82 -23.59 7.94
C PHE A 79 14.18 -24.50 9.01
N LEU A 80 12.89 -24.33 9.24
CA LEU A 80 12.11 -25.07 10.21
C LEU A 80 10.82 -25.60 9.57
N GLY A 81 10.74 -26.90 9.34
CA GLY A 81 9.61 -27.58 8.71
C GLY A 81 10.04 -28.65 7.72
N SER A 82 9.18 -29.64 7.46
CA SER A 82 9.43 -30.62 6.41
C SER A 82 9.51 -29.92 5.05
N TYR A 83 10.53 -30.24 4.26
CA TYR A 83 10.79 -29.65 2.94
C TYR A 83 11.11 -28.14 2.93
N ALA A 84 11.22 -27.49 4.09
CA ALA A 84 11.59 -26.07 4.15
C ALA A 84 12.97 -25.86 3.49
N GLY A 85 13.02 -25.02 2.45
CA GLY A 85 14.23 -24.74 1.68
C GLY A 85 14.88 -25.94 1.01
N GLN A 86 14.16 -27.04 0.74
CA GLN A 86 14.74 -28.30 0.25
C GLN A 86 15.62 -28.10 -0.98
N SER A 87 15.13 -27.35 -1.97
CA SER A 87 15.82 -27.13 -3.25
C SER A 87 16.50 -25.76 -3.36
N ASN A 88 16.78 -25.09 -2.23
CA ASN A 88 17.50 -23.81 -2.22
C ASN A 88 19.00 -24.03 -2.44
N SER A 89 19.47 -23.94 -3.67
CA SER A 89 20.83 -24.33 -4.05
C SER A 89 21.86 -23.20 -3.98
N SER A 90 21.45 -21.94 -4.17
CA SER A 90 22.33 -20.74 -4.19
C SER A 90 21.94 -19.65 -3.18
N GLY A 91 20.79 -19.76 -2.52
CA GLY A 91 20.27 -18.74 -1.61
C GLY A 91 20.94 -18.74 -0.23
N PHE A 92 21.15 -17.54 0.32
CA PHE A 92 21.78 -17.31 1.63
C PHE A 92 20.97 -16.31 2.48
N ALA A 93 21.24 -16.27 3.78
CA ALA A 93 20.60 -15.35 4.73
C ALA A 93 19.06 -15.42 4.73
N ASN A 94 18.48 -16.61 4.52
CA ASN A 94 17.03 -16.82 4.50
C ASN A 94 16.50 -17.38 5.83
N THR A 95 15.28 -17.02 6.20
CA THR A 95 14.54 -17.62 7.33
C THR A 95 13.23 -18.20 6.83
N PHE A 96 13.11 -19.53 6.76
CA PHE A 96 11.90 -20.23 6.32
C PHE A 96 11.31 -21.09 7.43
N VAL A 97 10.05 -20.85 7.77
CA VAL A 97 9.35 -21.56 8.84
C VAL A 97 7.99 -22.05 8.33
N GLY A 98 7.83 -23.36 8.17
CA GLY A 98 6.62 -23.98 7.64
C GLY A 98 6.94 -25.18 6.74
N ILE A 99 5.94 -26.02 6.46
CA ILE A 99 6.07 -27.12 5.50
C ILE A 99 6.28 -26.53 4.11
N ALA A 100 7.33 -26.95 3.41
CA ALA A 100 7.70 -26.47 2.07
C ALA A 100 7.83 -24.93 1.94
N ALA A 101 8.05 -24.22 3.05
CA ALA A 101 8.34 -22.79 3.01
C ALA A 101 9.66 -22.55 2.26
N GLY A 102 9.63 -21.69 1.26
CA GLY A 102 10.78 -21.40 0.39
C GLY A 102 11.34 -22.63 -0.31
N ASP A 103 10.54 -23.66 -0.60
CA ASP A 103 11.02 -24.72 -1.50
C ASP A 103 11.14 -24.20 -2.93
N GLU A 104 12.13 -24.71 -3.65
CA GLU A 104 12.52 -24.28 -5.00
C GLU A 104 12.89 -22.79 -5.12
N THR A 105 13.31 -22.15 -4.03
CA THR A 105 13.81 -20.76 -4.07
C THR A 105 15.33 -20.66 -4.12
N ASN A 106 15.85 -19.86 -5.05
CA ASN A 106 17.26 -19.48 -5.10
C ASN A 106 17.50 -18.03 -4.64
N GLY A 107 16.46 -17.39 -4.12
CA GLY A 107 16.50 -16.06 -3.52
C GLY A 107 17.34 -15.99 -2.24
N HIS A 108 17.71 -14.77 -1.86
CA HIS A 108 18.47 -14.50 -0.64
C HIS A 108 17.82 -13.39 0.20
N SER A 109 18.19 -13.33 1.48
CA SER A 109 17.73 -12.30 2.41
C SER A 109 16.20 -12.27 2.59
N ASN A 110 15.55 -13.43 2.50
CA ASN A 110 14.10 -13.57 2.61
C ASN A 110 13.66 -14.09 3.98
N THR A 111 12.46 -13.71 4.42
CA THR A 111 11.80 -14.26 5.61
C THR A 111 10.43 -14.78 5.24
N TYR A 112 10.25 -16.10 5.21
CA TYR A 112 8.98 -16.76 4.88
C TYR A 112 8.46 -17.57 6.07
N VAL A 113 7.22 -17.31 6.48
CA VAL A 113 6.61 -17.95 7.64
C VAL A 113 5.19 -18.38 7.28
N GLY A 114 4.95 -19.69 7.24
CA GLY A 114 3.70 -20.33 6.84
C GLY A 114 3.96 -21.53 5.93
N ALA A 115 3.05 -22.50 5.91
CA ALA A 115 3.15 -23.61 4.97
C ALA A 115 3.07 -23.07 3.52
N TYR A 116 3.96 -23.55 2.65
CA TYR A 116 4.08 -23.10 1.25
C TYR A 116 4.30 -21.59 1.06
N SER A 117 4.67 -20.85 2.13
CA SER A 117 5.05 -19.45 2.00
C SER A 117 6.30 -19.36 1.14
N GLY A 118 6.24 -18.59 0.06
CA GLY A 118 7.32 -18.45 -0.89
C GLY A 118 7.72 -19.71 -1.64
N TYR A 119 6.80 -20.68 -1.79
CA TYR A 119 7.00 -21.87 -2.61
C TYR A 119 7.17 -21.47 -4.09
N LEU A 120 8.12 -22.10 -4.81
CA LEU A 120 8.38 -21.82 -6.25
C LEU A 120 8.65 -20.34 -6.57
N ASN A 121 9.36 -19.61 -5.72
CA ASN A 121 9.70 -18.21 -5.97
C ASN A 121 11.22 -17.98 -6.07
N ASN A 122 11.66 -16.88 -6.69
CA ASN A 122 13.09 -16.50 -6.71
C ASN A 122 13.31 -15.06 -6.23
N ASP A 123 12.44 -14.61 -5.33
CA ASP A 123 12.44 -13.24 -4.80
C ASP A 123 13.66 -13.00 -3.90
N THR A 124 14.05 -11.74 -3.72
CA THR A 124 15.12 -11.36 -2.78
C THR A 124 14.65 -10.23 -1.88
N HIS A 125 15.15 -10.17 -0.65
CA HIS A 125 14.77 -9.14 0.32
C HIS A 125 13.26 -9.07 0.61
N SER A 126 12.58 -10.21 0.54
CA SER A 126 11.13 -10.30 0.70
C SER A 126 10.72 -10.89 2.05
N THR A 127 9.59 -10.45 2.59
CA THR A 127 9.00 -10.94 3.85
C THR A 127 7.58 -11.42 3.63
N PHE A 128 7.36 -12.74 3.75
CA PHE A 128 6.06 -13.38 3.53
C PHE A 128 5.58 -14.06 4.81
N LEU A 129 4.35 -13.78 5.21
CA LEU A 129 3.73 -14.30 6.42
C LEU A 129 2.30 -14.78 6.12
N GLY A 130 2.11 -16.10 6.07
CA GLY A 130 0.82 -16.73 5.78
C GLY A 130 0.96 -18.08 5.09
N LEU A 131 -0.11 -18.88 5.13
CA LEU A 131 -0.23 -20.05 4.24
C LEU A 131 -0.18 -19.56 2.79
N GLU A 132 0.71 -20.12 1.97
CA GLU A 132 0.83 -19.81 0.52
C GLU A 132 1.11 -18.34 0.18
N SER A 133 1.52 -17.50 1.15
CA SER A 133 1.91 -16.11 0.86
C SER A 133 3.14 -16.07 -0.05
N GLY A 134 3.06 -15.35 -1.16
CA GLY A 134 4.12 -15.29 -2.18
C GLY A 134 4.41 -16.63 -2.87
N ASN A 135 3.47 -17.57 -2.87
CA ASN A 135 3.60 -18.80 -3.65
C ASN A 135 3.60 -18.43 -5.15
N ASN A 136 4.60 -18.95 -5.88
CA ASN A 136 4.81 -18.71 -7.30
C ASN A 136 4.88 -17.20 -7.64
N SER A 137 5.36 -16.38 -6.70
CA SER A 137 5.61 -14.96 -6.95
C SER A 137 6.96 -14.75 -7.63
N SER A 138 7.10 -13.59 -8.28
CA SER A 138 8.39 -13.14 -8.80
C SER A 138 8.58 -11.63 -8.60
N GLY A 139 9.74 -11.23 -8.10
CA GLY A 139 10.12 -9.84 -7.89
C GLY A 139 10.65 -9.61 -6.46
N GLY A 140 11.66 -8.76 -6.31
CA GLY A 140 12.28 -8.52 -5.01
C GLY A 140 11.51 -7.53 -4.14
N TYR A 141 11.97 -7.38 -2.89
CA TYR A 141 11.55 -6.30 -1.98
C TYR A 141 10.05 -6.31 -1.64
N ASN A 142 9.43 -7.49 -1.61
CA ASN A 142 8.00 -7.64 -1.39
C ASN A 142 7.68 -7.95 0.08
N VAL A 143 6.59 -7.39 0.60
CA VAL A 143 6.05 -7.68 1.94
C VAL A 143 4.62 -8.17 1.82
N TYR A 144 4.40 -9.47 2.04
CA TYR A 144 3.08 -10.09 1.94
C TYR A 144 2.65 -10.67 3.28
N VAL A 145 1.49 -10.26 3.77
CA VAL A 145 0.96 -10.71 5.07
C VAL A 145 -0.50 -11.13 4.91
N GLY A 146 -0.77 -12.42 5.06
CA GLY A 146 -2.09 -13.03 4.91
C GLY A 146 -2.03 -14.33 4.12
N ALA A 147 -3.03 -15.21 4.31
CA ALA A 147 -3.10 -16.46 3.56
C ALA A 147 -3.32 -16.16 2.06
N GLY A 148 -2.44 -16.68 1.19
CA GLY A 148 -2.44 -16.45 -0.25
C GLY A 148 -2.10 -15.02 -0.68
N ALA A 149 -1.62 -14.15 0.23
CA ALA A 149 -1.22 -12.79 -0.12
C ALA A 149 -0.07 -12.82 -1.14
N GLY A 150 -0.22 -12.12 -2.26
CA GLY A 150 0.77 -12.10 -3.34
C GLY A 150 0.98 -13.44 -4.06
N GLU A 151 0.08 -14.40 -3.90
CA GLU A 151 0.14 -15.67 -4.66
C GLU A 151 0.05 -15.38 -6.17
N GLY A 152 1.04 -15.85 -6.92
CA GLY A 152 1.18 -15.60 -8.36
C GLY A 152 1.48 -14.15 -8.73
N ALA A 153 1.82 -13.28 -7.77
CA ALA A 153 2.13 -11.88 -8.06
C ALA A 153 3.47 -11.73 -8.78
N ILE A 154 3.54 -10.77 -9.69
CA ILE A 154 4.74 -10.42 -10.45
C ILE A 154 5.00 -8.93 -10.24
N GLY A 155 6.18 -8.60 -9.75
CA GLY A 155 6.64 -7.24 -9.55
C GLY A 155 7.37 -7.05 -8.23
N GLU A 156 8.02 -5.90 -8.09
CA GLU A 156 8.92 -5.59 -6.98
C GLU A 156 8.40 -4.46 -6.09
N GLY A 157 8.87 -4.43 -4.84
CA GLY A 157 8.58 -3.32 -3.92
C GLY A 157 7.12 -3.25 -3.46
N ASN A 158 6.39 -4.35 -3.53
CA ASN A 158 4.98 -4.41 -3.20
C ASN A 158 4.75 -4.69 -1.71
N VAL A 159 3.67 -4.16 -1.17
CA VAL A 159 3.21 -4.42 0.21
C VAL A 159 1.74 -4.82 0.16
N PHE A 160 1.45 -6.11 0.37
CA PHE A 160 0.10 -6.67 0.32
C PHE A 160 -0.31 -7.22 1.69
N LEU A 161 -1.42 -6.72 2.22
CA LEU A 161 -1.93 -7.04 3.56
C LEU A 161 -3.38 -7.55 3.49
N GLY A 162 -3.58 -8.80 3.91
CA GLY A 162 -4.86 -9.48 4.08
C GLY A 162 -4.97 -10.76 3.24
N ILE A 163 -6.12 -11.45 3.34
CA ILE A 163 -6.30 -12.76 2.69
C ILE A 163 -6.35 -12.57 1.18
N ARG A 164 -5.46 -13.26 0.46
CA ARG A 164 -5.31 -13.20 -1.00
C ARG A 164 -5.15 -11.80 -1.56
N SER A 165 -4.68 -10.85 -0.75
CA SER A 165 -4.39 -9.49 -1.20
C SER A 165 -3.33 -9.51 -2.30
N GLY A 166 -3.56 -8.81 -3.39
CA GLY A 166 -2.63 -8.76 -4.52
C GLY A 166 -2.47 -10.10 -5.28
N PHE A 167 -3.44 -11.01 -5.16
CA PHE A 167 -3.47 -12.27 -5.91
C PHE A 167 -3.30 -12.04 -7.42
N SER A 168 -2.30 -12.70 -8.02
CA SER A 168 -1.97 -12.63 -9.45
C SER A 168 -1.84 -11.21 -10.01
N GLN A 169 -1.44 -10.24 -9.20
CA GLN A 169 -1.20 -8.87 -9.65
C GLN A 169 0.14 -8.78 -10.39
N THR A 170 0.18 -7.99 -11.46
CA THR A 170 1.40 -7.65 -12.22
C THR A 170 1.67 -6.17 -12.07
N ILE A 171 2.20 -5.76 -10.91
CA ILE A 171 2.41 -4.36 -10.52
C ILE A 171 3.69 -4.21 -9.69
N ASP A 172 4.36 -3.08 -9.83
CA ASP A 172 5.51 -2.68 -8.99
C ASP A 172 5.10 -1.58 -8.03
N GLY A 173 5.70 -1.55 -6.84
CA GLY A 173 5.56 -0.45 -5.90
C GLY A 173 4.13 -0.21 -5.42
N ALA A 174 3.30 -1.24 -5.34
CA ALA A 174 1.92 -1.12 -4.88
C ALA A 174 1.78 -1.40 -3.38
N PHE A 175 0.86 -0.66 -2.75
CA PHE A 175 0.38 -0.93 -1.40
C PHE A 175 -1.08 -1.36 -1.47
N ILE A 176 -1.41 -2.59 -1.06
CA ILE A 176 -2.78 -3.08 -1.11
C ILE A 176 -3.17 -3.64 0.26
N VAL A 177 -4.25 -3.12 0.82
CA VAL A 177 -4.88 -3.66 2.03
C VAL A 177 -6.27 -4.14 1.66
N GLU A 178 -6.48 -5.45 1.68
CA GLU A 178 -7.75 -6.06 1.32
C GLU A 178 -7.88 -7.49 1.85
N ASN A 179 -9.12 -7.94 2.00
CA ASN A 179 -9.42 -9.38 1.97
C ASN A 179 -10.07 -9.66 0.63
N TYR A 180 -9.31 -10.22 -0.30
CA TYR A 180 -9.72 -10.36 -1.68
C TYR A 180 -11.03 -11.14 -1.78
N ASN A 181 -12.01 -10.53 -2.42
CA ASN A 181 -13.33 -11.09 -2.62
C ASN A 181 -13.73 -10.87 -4.07
N TYR A 182 -13.97 -11.96 -4.81
CA TYR A 182 -14.40 -11.88 -6.22
C TYR A 182 -15.67 -11.03 -6.43
N SER A 183 -16.54 -10.94 -5.43
CA SER A 183 -17.76 -10.13 -5.51
C SER A 183 -17.55 -8.66 -5.15
N GLN A 184 -16.40 -8.30 -4.58
CA GLN A 184 -16.03 -6.94 -4.16
C GLN A 184 -14.54 -6.71 -4.49
N PRO A 185 -14.22 -6.42 -5.76
CA PRO A 185 -12.83 -6.38 -6.24
C PRO A 185 -12.06 -5.13 -5.78
N ASN A 186 -12.73 -4.22 -5.07
CA ASN A 186 -12.12 -2.98 -4.63
C ASN A 186 -11.36 -3.23 -3.32
N PRO A 187 -10.04 -2.97 -3.27
CA PRO A 187 -9.30 -3.05 -2.02
C PRO A 187 -9.80 -1.99 -1.04
N LEU A 188 -9.64 -2.26 0.26
CA LEU A 188 -9.96 -1.26 1.29
C LEU A 188 -9.06 -0.03 1.12
N ILE A 189 -7.76 -0.26 0.95
CA ILE A 189 -6.77 0.76 0.65
C ILE A 189 -5.92 0.29 -0.52
N LYS A 190 -5.76 1.15 -1.53
CA LYS A 190 -4.76 1.02 -2.58
C LYS A 190 -3.79 2.18 -2.51
N GLY A 191 -2.51 1.93 -2.69
CA GLY A 191 -1.47 2.92 -2.80
C GLY A 191 -0.49 2.59 -3.91
N GLU A 192 0.18 3.60 -4.44
CA GLU A 192 1.25 3.49 -5.41
C GLU A 192 2.43 4.33 -4.91
N PHE A 193 3.51 3.67 -4.50
CA PHE A 193 4.68 4.31 -3.92
C PHE A 193 5.38 5.23 -4.92
N ALA A 194 5.43 4.85 -6.20
CA ALA A 194 6.10 5.62 -7.24
C ALA A 194 5.46 7.00 -7.46
N THR A 195 4.14 7.09 -7.39
CA THR A 195 3.38 8.34 -7.63
C THR A 195 2.97 9.04 -6.34
N GLY A 196 3.11 8.38 -5.19
CA GLY A 196 2.65 8.87 -3.89
C GLY A 196 1.13 8.97 -3.80
N LYS A 197 0.40 8.15 -4.55
CA LYS A 197 -1.07 8.13 -4.56
C LYS A 197 -1.59 7.13 -3.54
N VAL A 198 -2.69 7.48 -2.88
CA VAL A 198 -3.42 6.59 -1.98
C VAL A 198 -4.92 6.74 -2.22
N GLY A 199 -5.65 5.64 -2.12
CA GLY A 199 -7.06 5.59 -2.40
C GLY A 199 -7.81 4.63 -1.49
N ILE A 200 -9.02 5.04 -1.12
CA ILE A 200 -9.94 4.26 -0.31
C ILE A 200 -11.04 3.71 -1.20
N ASN A 201 -11.19 2.38 -1.21
CA ASN A 201 -12.21 1.68 -2.00
C ASN A 201 -12.07 1.95 -3.52
N VAL A 202 -10.85 2.09 -4.04
CA VAL A 202 -10.57 2.35 -5.46
C VAL A 202 -9.77 1.20 -6.09
N THR A 203 -10.00 0.93 -7.37
CA THR A 203 -9.17 -0.01 -8.15
C THR A 203 -8.04 0.70 -8.85
N ASP A 204 -8.20 1.98 -9.21
CA ASP A 204 -7.25 2.72 -10.03
C ASP A 204 -7.21 4.20 -9.63
N PHE A 205 -6.16 4.88 -10.08
CA PHE A 205 -5.99 6.32 -9.88
C PHE A 205 -6.26 7.07 -11.19
N PRO A 206 -7.49 7.57 -11.42
CA PRO A 206 -7.82 8.24 -12.66
C PRO A 206 -6.96 9.49 -12.84
N SER A 207 -6.64 9.79 -14.10
CA SER A 207 -6.02 11.06 -14.48
C SER A 207 -7.05 12.16 -14.75
N THR A 208 -8.33 11.84 -14.87
CA THR A 208 -9.40 12.81 -15.10
C THR A 208 -10.63 12.58 -14.22
N ALA A 209 -11.32 13.68 -13.89
CA ALA A 209 -12.67 13.68 -13.36
C ALA A 209 -13.54 14.49 -14.33
N GLY A 210 -14.32 13.81 -15.17
CA GLY A 210 -14.96 14.46 -16.32
C GLY A 210 -13.91 15.02 -17.29
N SER A 211 -13.93 16.33 -17.49
CA SER A 211 -12.99 17.09 -18.32
C SER A 211 -11.78 17.65 -17.55
N VAL A 212 -11.77 17.55 -16.22
CA VAL A 212 -10.73 18.10 -15.35
C VAL A 212 -9.56 17.12 -15.21
N ASP A 213 -8.33 17.61 -15.38
CA ASP A 213 -7.10 16.86 -15.09
C ASP A 213 -6.88 16.77 -13.57
N VAL A 214 -6.92 15.54 -13.05
CA VAL A 214 -6.65 15.20 -11.65
C VAL A 214 -5.43 14.29 -11.52
N SER A 215 -4.61 14.18 -12.56
CA SER A 215 -3.40 13.33 -12.56
C SER A 215 -2.44 13.65 -11.42
N GLY A 216 -2.37 14.92 -11.02
CA GLY A 216 -1.58 15.42 -9.89
C GLY A 216 -2.16 15.14 -8.50
N TYR A 217 -3.42 14.70 -8.41
CA TYR A 217 -4.08 14.45 -7.13
C TYR A 217 -3.47 13.20 -6.47
N LYS A 218 -3.35 13.24 -5.14
CA LYS A 218 -2.69 12.19 -4.35
C LYS A 218 -3.65 11.35 -3.52
N PHE A 219 -4.86 11.83 -3.26
CA PHE A 219 -5.84 11.13 -2.43
C PHE A 219 -7.16 10.94 -3.18
N PHE A 220 -7.65 9.71 -3.24
CA PHE A 220 -8.87 9.32 -3.95
C PHE A 220 -9.82 8.57 -3.02
N VAL A 221 -11.11 8.92 -3.01
CA VAL A 221 -12.10 8.27 -2.14
C VAL A 221 -13.34 7.92 -2.96
N LYS A 222 -13.69 6.63 -3.00
CA LYS A 222 -14.94 6.16 -3.61
C LYS A 222 -15.98 5.87 -2.54
N GLY A 223 -17.16 6.49 -2.67
CA GLY A 223 -18.27 6.35 -1.72
C GLY A 223 -18.47 7.56 -0.79
N GLY A 224 -17.71 8.63 -0.99
CA GLY A 224 -17.84 9.89 -0.25
C GLY A 224 -16.92 9.98 0.99
N LEU A 225 -16.81 11.20 1.52
CA LEU A 225 -16.04 11.53 2.72
C LEU A 225 -16.98 12.22 3.71
N LEU A 226 -17.12 11.65 4.90
CA LEU A 226 -17.79 12.29 6.03
C LEU A 226 -16.71 12.66 7.06
N ALA A 227 -16.60 13.95 7.39
CA ALA A 227 -15.62 14.48 8.33
C ALA A 227 -16.26 15.56 9.20
N GLU A 228 -15.81 15.70 10.44
CA GLU A 228 -16.25 16.78 11.34
C GLU A 228 -15.67 18.14 10.91
N GLU A 229 -14.42 18.18 10.43
CA GLU A 229 -13.76 19.38 9.94
C GLU A 229 -12.83 19.06 8.76
N ILE A 230 -12.78 19.96 7.77
CA ILE A 230 -11.80 19.95 6.68
C ILE A 230 -11.27 21.38 6.50
N ARG A 231 -9.94 21.54 6.53
CA ARG A 231 -9.27 22.81 6.21
C ARG A 231 -8.67 22.77 4.82
N VAL A 232 -9.11 23.66 3.94
CA VAL A 232 -8.62 23.78 2.56
C VAL A 232 -7.74 25.03 2.44
N ALA A 233 -6.47 24.86 2.09
CA ALA A 233 -5.58 25.97 1.79
C ALA A 233 -5.74 26.36 0.31
N THR A 234 -6.14 27.61 0.05
CA THR A 234 -6.35 28.15 -1.30
C THR A 234 -6.03 29.65 -1.34
N THR A 235 -6.02 30.26 -2.54
CA THR A 235 -5.92 31.71 -2.71
C THR A 235 -7.25 32.39 -2.42
N TRP A 236 -7.21 33.66 -1.99
CA TRP A 236 -8.41 34.40 -1.59
C TRP A 236 -8.83 35.45 -2.62
N ALA A 237 -10.08 35.93 -2.53
CA ALA A 237 -10.72 36.77 -3.55
C ALA A 237 -10.66 38.28 -3.30
N ASP A 238 -9.75 38.78 -2.46
CA ASP A 238 -9.72 40.22 -2.07
C ASP A 238 -9.45 41.20 -3.23
N TYR A 239 -9.07 40.70 -4.41
CA TYR A 239 -8.78 41.53 -5.58
C TYR A 239 -10.00 42.31 -6.10
N VAL A 240 -11.23 41.93 -5.72
CA VAL A 240 -12.45 42.66 -6.13
C VAL A 240 -12.45 44.11 -5.64
N PHE A 241 -11.71 44.38 -4.56
CA PHE A 241 -11.58 45.73 -4.01
C PHE A 241 -10.38 46.53 -4.56
N GLU A 242 -9.57 45.96 -5.45
CA GLU A 242 -8.46 46.68 -6.07
C GLU A 242 -8.95 47.71 -7.10
N GLU A 243 -8.28 48.86 -7.21
CA GLU A 243 -8.66 49.91 -8.17
C GLU A 243 -8.64 49.45 -9.63
N SER A 244 -7.84 48.42 -9.94
CA SER A 244 -7.76 47.80 -11.27
C SER A 244 -8.91 46.84 -11.58
N TYR A 245 -9.71 46.45 -10.59
CA TYR A 245 -10.80 45.50 -10.78
C TYR A 245 -11.98 46.18 -11.51
N LYS A 246 -12.41 45.57 -12.61
CA LYS A 246 -13.50 46.07 -13.43
C LYS A 246 -14.79 45.36 -13.05
N LEU A 247 -15.55 45.96 -12.15
CA LEU A 247 -16.88 45.49 -11.79
C LEU A 247 -17.78 45.48 -13.05
N PRO A 248 -18.35 44.33 -13.45
CA PRO A 248 -19.31 44.28 -14.55
C PRO A 248 -20.51 45.18 -14.27
N SER A 249 -21.17 45.72 -15.28
CA SER A 249 -22.45 46.40 -15.07
C SER A 249 -23.59 45.40 -14.86
N LEU A 250 -24.63 45.79 -14.12
CA LEU A 250 -25.81 44.93 -13.93
C LEU A 250 -26.47 44.51 -15.25
N LYS A 251 -26.37 45.35 -16.28
CA LYS A 251 -26.86 45.04 -17.63
C LYS A 251 -26.04 43.93 -18.30
N GLU A 252 -24.72 43.95 -18.15
CA GLU A 252 -23.85 42.88 -18.64
C GLU A 252 -24.08 41.57 -17.88
N VAL A 253 -24.28 41.65 -16.56
CA VAL A 253 -24.64 40.48 -15.74
C VAL A 253 -25.98 39.90 -16.18
N GLU A 254 -27.01 40.72 -16.36
CA GLU A 254 -28.33 40.29 -16.85
C GLU A 254 -28.23 39.62 -18.22
N GLN A 255 -27.50 40.23 -19.16
CA GLN A 255 -27.28 39.65 -20.48
C GLN A 255 -26.57 38.30 -20.40
N HIS A 256 -25.53 38.17 -19.56
CA HIS A 256 -24.81 36.92 -19.38
C HIS A 256 -25.73 35.83 -18.81
N ILE A 257 -26.57 36.14 -17.82
CA ILE A 257 -27.53 35.19 -17.25
C ILE A 257 -28.54 34.77 -18.32
N ALA A 258 -29.06 35.70 -19.13
CA ALA A 258 -30.00 35.37 -20.20
C ALA A 258 -29.37 34.45 -21.27
N GLU A 259 -28.08 34.63 -21.57
CA GLU A 259 -27.36 33.85 -22.57
C GLU A 259 -26.84 32.50 -22.05
N LYS A 260 -26.37 32.44 -20.80
CA LYS A 260 -25.65 31.28 -20.23
C LYS A 260 -26.42 30.53 -19.15
N GLY A 261 -27.41 31.17 -18.52
CA GLY A 261 -28.24 30.57 -17.48
C GLY A 261 -27.57 30.46 -16.10
N HIS A 262 -26.42 31.10 -15.89
CA HIS A 262 -25.70 31.14 -14.62
C HIS A 262 -24.93 32.46 -14.47
N LEU A 263 -24.39 32.72 -13.27
CA LEU A 263 -23.58 33.91 -13.00
C LEU A 263 -22.21 33.83 -13.67
N MET A 264 -21.61 34.99 -13.94
CA MET A 264 -20.24 35.10 -14.45
C MET A 264 -19.25 34.46 -13.47
N ASN A 265 -18.29 33.71 -14.00
CA ASN A 265 -17.27 32.93 -13.25
C ASN A 265 -17.82 31.78 -12.39
N VAL A 266 -19.14 31.61 -12.29
CA VAL A 266 -19.77 30.46 -11.62
C VAL A 266 -19.97 29.33 -12.63
N PRO A 267 -19.49 28.10 -12.34
CA PRO A 267 -19.67 26.98 -13.27
C PRO A 267 -21.15 26.62 -13.42
N SER A 268 -21.52 26.14 -14.61
CA SER A 268 -22.89 25.68 -14.87
C SER A 268 -23.20 24.38 -14.13
N ALA A 269 -24.48 24.12 -13.83
CA ALA A 269 -24.90 22.86 -13.19
C ALA A 269 -24.43 21.63 -13.98
N LYS A 270 -24.51 21.67 -15.31
CA LYS A 270 -24.04 20.60 -16.19
C LYS A 270 -22.54 20.36 -16.07
N GLN A 271 -21.75 21.42 -15.93
CA GLN A 271 -20.30 21.32 -15.72
C GLN A 271 -19.99 20.68 -14.36
N VAL A 272 -20.68 21.10 -13.30
CA VAL A 272 -20.49 20.54 -11.95
C VAL A 272 -20.88 19.07 -11.88
N GLU A 273 -21.98 18.67 -12.53
CA GLU A 273 -22.39 17.26 -12.62
C GLU A 273 -21.35 16.38 -13.34
N GLN A 274 -20.69 16.93 -14.36
CA GLN A 274 -19.72 16.19 -15.18
C GLN A 274 -18.34 16.14 -14.53
N ASP A 275 -17.85 17.27 -14.03
CA ASP A 275 -16.45 17.49 -13.66
C ASP A 275 -16.25 17.48 -12.13
N GLY A 276 -17.34 17.55 -11.36
CA GLY A 276 -17.29 17.88 -9.95
C GLY A 276 -16.94 19.36 -9.72
N ILE A 277 -16.58 19.70 -8.47
CA ILE A 277 -16.21 21.07 -8.12
C ILE A 277 -15.09 21.09 -7.08
N SER A 278 -14.14 22.01 -7.26
CA SER A 278 -13.13 22.30 -6.25
C SER A 278 -13.75 23.14 -5.12
N VAL A 279 -13.78 22.61 -3.90
CA VAL A 279 -14.38 23.29 -2.73
C VAL A 279 -13.66 24.61 -2.43
N GLY A 280 -12.33 24.65 -2.55
CA GLY A 280 -11.55 25.87 -2.32
C GLY A 280 -11.78 26.94 -3.40
N GLU A 281 -11.93 26.52 -4.65
CA GLU A 281 -12.24 27.45 -5.76
C GLU A 281 -13.67 27.96 -5.66
N MET A 282 -14.63 27.11 -5.31
CA MET A 282 -16.01 27.54 -5.13
C MET A 282 -16.15 28.52 -3.96
N ALA A 283 -15.45 28.28 -2.85
CA ALA A 283 -15.42 29.23 -1.74
C ALA A 283 -14.90 30.60 -2.18
N LYS A 284 -13.84 30.63 -3.01
CA LYS A 284 -13.30 31.86 -3.60
C LYS A 284 -14.30 32.55 -4.53
N ILE A 285 -14.93 31.82 -5.44
CA ILE A 285 -15.94 32.36 -6.37
C ILE A 285 -17.14 32.92 -5.59
N GLN A 286 -17.61 32.21 -4.55
CA GLN A 286 -18.69 32.69 -3.69
C GLN A 286 -18.32 34.00 -3.00
N GLN A 287 -17.08 34.10 -2.48
CA GLN A 287 -16.58 35.32 -1.88
C GLN A 287 -16.53 36.47 -2.91
N GLU A 288 -15.99 36.22 -4.12
CA GLU A 288 -15.99 37.21 -5.21
C GLU A 288 -17.42 37.73 -5.49
N LYS A 289 -18.42 36.84 -5.61
CA LYS A 289 -19.80 37.26 -5.86
C LYS A 289 -20.40 38.04 -4.68
N ILE A 290 -20.06 37.70 -3.44
CA ILE A 290 -20.49 38.45 -2.26
C ILE A 290 -19.91 39.87 -2.26
N GLU A 291 -18.65 40.02 -2.65
CA GLU A 291 -17.97 41.32 -2.73
C GLU A 291 -18.51 42.19 -3.88
N GLU A 292 -18.73 41.61 -5.06
CA GLU A 292 -19.41 42.28 -6.18
C GLU A 292 -20.82 42.77 -5.79
N LEU A 293 -21.62 41.90 -5.16
CA LEU A 293 -22.94 42.26 -4.65
C LEU A 293 -22.87 43.41 -3.64
N THR A 294 -21.84 43.41 -2.79
CA THR A 294 -21.61 44.49 -1.82
C THR A 294 -21.33 45.82 -2.52
N LEU A 295 -20.52 45.82 -3.60
CA LEU A 295 -20.26 47.02 -4.39
C LEU A 295 -21.52 47.55 -5.08
N TYR A 296 -22.34 46.68 -5.69
CA TYR A 296 -23.62 47.10 -6.29
C TYR A 296 -24.57 47.69 -5.25
N ILE A 297 -24.63 47.13 -4.04
CA ILE A 297 -25.46 47.66 -2.96
C ILE A 297 -24.98 49.05 -2.52
N ILE A 298 -23.66 49.26 -2.42
CA ILE A 298 -23.08 50.58 -2.11
C ILE A 298 -23.45 51.60 -3.19
N GLU A 299 -23.33 51.23 -4.47
CA GLU A 299 -23.71 52.11 -5.59
C GLU A 299 -25.22 52.42 -5.57
N GLN A 300 -26.06 51.40 -5.38
CA GLN A 300 -27.51 51.55 -5.29
C GLN A 300 -27.91 52.47 -4.13
N ASN A 301 -27.23 52.38 -2.97
CA ASN A 301 -27.49 53.27 -1.85
C ASN A 301 -27.16 54.73 -2.19
N LYS A 302 -26.02 54.99 -2.87
CA LYS A 302 -25.68 56.34 -3.34
C LYS A 302 -26.73 56.90 -4.31
N ILE A 303 -27.26 56.06 -5.20
CA ILE A 303 -28.33 56.44 -6.12
C ILE A 303 -29.61 56.78 -5.34
N ASN A 304 -30.00 55.95 -4.36
CA ASN A 304 -31.18 56.18 -3.53
C ASN A 304 -31.09 57.49 -2.74
N GLU A 305 -29.91 57.79 -2.16
CA GLU A 305 -29.65 59.06 -1.46
C GLU A 305 -29.79 60.26 -2.40
N LYS A 306 -29.22 60.16 -3.61
CA LYS A 306 -29.35 61.22 -4.63
C LYS A 306 -30.80 61.43 -5.06
N GLN A 307 -31.54 60.34 -5.31
CA GLN A 307 -32.96 60.40 -5.65
C GLN A 307 -33.79 61.01 -4.52
N ALA A 308 -33.45 60.73 -3.26
CA ALA A 308 -34.12 61.31 -2.10
C ALA A 308 -33.92 62.83 -2.03
N GLU A 309 -32.72 63.33 -2.32
CA GLU A 309 -32.46 64.79 -2.37
C GLU A 309 -33.16 65.43 -3.57
N GLU A 310 -33.10 64.85 -4.77
CA GLU A 310 -33.83 65.34 -5.95
C GLU A 310 -35.35 65.40 -5.71
N LEU A 311 -35.92 64.38 -5.03
CA LEU A 311 -37.34 64.37 -4.64
C LEU A 311 -37.67 65.47 -3.63
N LYS A 312 -36.76 65.78 -2.72
CA LYS A 312 -36.92 66.87 -1.75
C LYS A 312 -36.91 68.22 -2.46
N GLU A 313 -35.94 68.47 -3.34
CA GLU A 313 -35.88 69.70 -4.16
C GLU A 313 -37.13 69.88 -5.04
N LEU A 314 -37.59 68.80 -5.69
CA LEU A 314 -38.79 68.84 -6.51
C LEU A 314 -40.05 69.16 -5.68
N ARG A 315 -40.17 68.59 -4.47
CA ARG A 315 -41.28 68.89 -3.55
C ARG A 315 -41.28 70.36 -3.13
N GLU A 316 -40.13 70.92 -2.81
CA GLU A 316 -39.98 72.34 -2.46
C GLU A 316 -40.38 73.24 -3.64
N MET A 317 -39.95 72.90 -4.86
CA MET A 317 -40.31 73.64 -6.08
C MET A 317 -41.82 73.61 -6.34
N VAL A 318 -42.45 72.43 -6.25
CA VAL A 318 -43.91 72.27 -6.40
C VAL A 318 -44.67 73.09 -5.36
N GLN A 319 -44.23 73.09 -4.11
CA GLN A 319 -44.84 73.93 -3.06
C GLN A 319 -44.71 75.43 -3.38
N SER A 320 -43.55 75.87 -3.86
CA SER A 320 -43.32 77.28 -4.21
C SER A 320 -44.19 77.75 -5.40
N LEU A 321 -44.46 76.86 -6.36
CA LEU A 321 -45.33 77.12 -7.50
C LEU A 321 -46.81 77.11 -7.10
N ALA A 322 -47.21 76.19 -6.22
CA ALA A 322 -48.55 76.14 -5.67
C ALA A 322 -48.88 77.38 -4.82
N ALA A 323 -47.90 77.95 -4.11
CA ALA A 323 -48.05 79.18 -3.33
C ALA A 323 -48.11 80.48 -4.17
N LYS A 324 -47.81 80.40 -5.49
CA LYS A 324 -47.85 81.53 -6.43
C LYS A 324 -49.16 81.61 -7.24
N LYS A 325 -50.13 80.75 -6.97
CA LYS A 325 -51.51 80.85 -7.46
C LYS A 325 -52.43 81.41 -6.38
#